data_AF-A4Z1J6-F1
#
_entry.id   AF-A4Z1J6-F1
#
_cell.length_a   1.000
_cell.length_b   1.000
_cell.length_c   1.000
_cell.angle_alpha   90.00
_cell.angle_beta   90.00
_cell.angle_gamma   90.00
#
_symmetry.space_group_name_H-M   'P 1'
#
loop_
_entity.id
_entity.type
_entity.pdbx_description
1 polymer ?
#
loop_
_entity_poly.entity_id
_entity_poly.type
_entity_poly.pdbx_seq_one_letter_code
_entity_poly.pdbx_strand_id
1 'polypeptide(L)' 'MFELGFFIGKLGPAHVAALLKSGVEKPSDFDGIAYISYGQGTSWKTELAREMLHAKISFDTSAVLTA' A
#
# COMPACT_ATOMS: atom_id res chain seq x y z
N MET A 1 -8.56 10.54 -7.29
CA MET A 1 -9.70 10.00 -6.49
C MET A 1 -10.38 8.86 -7.24
N PHE A 2 -10.57 8.98 -8.56
CA PHE A 2 -11.17 7.94 -9.39
C PHE A 2 -10.33 6.66 -9.51
N GLU A 3 -9.00 6.75 -9.55
CA GLU A 3 -8.15 5.58 -9.72
C GLU A 3 -8.20 4.66 -8.49
N LEU A 4 -8.11 5.24 -7.29
CA LEU A 4 -8.13 4.47 -6.04
C LEU A 4 -9.47 3.74 -5.86
N GLY A 5 -10.59 4.44 -6.06
CA GLY A 5 -11.93 3.82 -6.00
C GLY A 5 -12.11 2.73 -7.05
N PHE A 6 -11.55 2.91 -8.26
CA PHE A 6 -11.57 1.88 -9.30
C PHE A 6 -10.81 0.62 -8.88
N PHE A 7 -9.59 0.75 -8.35
CA PHE A 7 -8.81 -0.41 -7.89
C PHE A 7 -9.48 -1.13 -6.72
N ILE A 8 -10.07 -0.39 -5.78
CA ILE A 8 -10.83 -0.98 -4.67
C ILE A 8 -12.02 -1.79 -5.20
N GLY A 9 -12.78 -1.25 -6.15
CA GLY A 9 -13.91 -1.96 -6.75
C GLY A 9 -13.50 -3.17 -7.59
N LYS A 10 -12.35 -3.11 -8.26
CA LYS A 10 -11.89 -4.18 -9.17
C LYS A 10 -11.14 -5.32 -8.47
N LEU A 11 -10.29 -4.99 -7.49
CA LEU A 11 -9.40 -5.94 -6.80
C LEU A 11 -9.90 -6.31 -5.39
N GLY A 12 -10.82 -5.51 -4.85
CA GLY A 12 -11.26 -5.60 -3.46
C GLY A 12 -10.30 -4.87 -2.51
N PRO A 13 -10.80 -4.36 -1.37
CA PRO A 13 -10.00 -3.55 -0.46
C PRO A 13 -8.80 -4.30 0.16
N ALA A 14 -8.89 -5.63 0.32
CA ALA A 14 -7.81 -6.47 0.85
C ALA A 14 -6.59 -6.59 -0.09
N HIS A 15 -6.72 -6.20 -1.37
CA HIS A 15 -5.64 -6.25 -2.36
C HIS A 15 -5.18 -4.86 -2.79
N VAL A 16 -5.54 -3.82 -2.04
CA VAL A 16 -5.16 -2.43 -2.33
C VAL A 16 -4.45 -1.84 -1.12
N ALA A 17 -3.29 -1.24 -1.38
CA ALA A 17 -2.53 -0.47 -0.40
C ALA A 17 -2.19 0.91 -0.97
N ALA A 18 -2.44 1.97 -0.19
CA ALA A 18 -2.17 3.34 -0.56
C ALA A 18 -0.89 3.85 0.15
N LEU A 19 0.04 4.40 -0.62
CA LEU A 19 1.24 5.07 -0.09
C LEU A 19 0.92 6.54 0.19
N LEU A 20 0.93 6.93 1.47
CA LEU A 20 0.58 8.27 1.91
C LEU A 20 1.82 9.10 2.16
N LYS A 21 2.03 10.10 1.31
CA LYS A 21 3.09 11.08 1.52
C LYS A 21 2.77 11.96 2.73
N SER A 22 3.79 12.28 3.53
CA SER A 22 3.66 13.26 4.62
C SER A 22 3.01 14.56 4.13
N GLY A 23 1.96 15.00 4.83
CA GLY A 23 1.19 16.19 4.51
C GLY A 23 -0.04 15.95 3.61
N VAL A 24 -0.28 14.71 3.18
CA VAL A 24 -1.53 14.33 2.49
C VAL A 24 -2.48 13.74 3.54
N GLU A 25 -3.67 14.32 3.66
CA GLU A 25 -4.71 13.80 4.55
C GLU A 25 -5.24 12.47 4.03
N LYS A 26 -5.48 11.53 4.96
CA LYS A 26 -6.12 10.25 4.63
C LYS A 26 -7.57 10.54 4.20
N PRO A 27 -8.00 10.10 3.01
CA PRO A 27 -9.40 10.19 2.61
C PRO A 27 -10.24 9.24 3.47
N SER A 28 -11.26 9.79 4.13
CA SER A 28 -12.16 9.07 5.05
C SER A 28 -13.08 8.07 4.33
N ASP A 29 -13.36 8.27 3.04
CA ASP A 29 -14.27 7.44 2.25
C ASP A 29 -13.72 6.03 1.90
N PHE A 30 -12.42 5.78 2.14
CA PHE A 30 -11.75 4.53 1.75
C PHE A 30 -11.23 3.74 2.95
N ASP A 31 -12.01 3.66 4.03
CA ASP A 31 -11.68 2.77 5.14
C ASP A 31 -11.78 1.29 4.72
N GLY A 32 -10.75 0.51 5.08
CA GLY A 32 -10.63 -0.91 4.74
C GLY A 32 -9.46 -1.28 3.83
N ILE A 33 -8.75 -0.30 3.25
CA ILE A 33 -7.47 -0.54 2.57
C ILE A 33 -6.27 -0.30 3.51
N ALA A 34 -5.11 -0.88 3.17
CA ALA A 34 -3.87 -0.60 3.89
C ALA A 34 -3.35 0.80 3.53
N TYR A 35 -2.91 1.54 4.55
CA TYR A 35 -2.31 2.86 4.40
C TYR A 35 -0.86 2.79 4.88
N ILE A 36 0.10 3.04 3.99
CA ILE A 36 1.52 2.92 4.27
C ILE A 36 2.15 4.30 4.16
N SER A 37 2.84 4.74 5.20
CA SER A 37 3.52 6.05 5.21
C SER A 37 4.66 6.09 4.20
N TYR A 38 4.70 7.15 3.38
CA TYR A 38 5.70 7.38 2.35
C TYR A 38 6.47 8.68 2.62
N GLY A 39 7.80 8.59 2.67
CA GLY A 39 8.67 9.76 2.90
C GLY A 39 10.09 9.38 3.31
N GLN A 40 10.91 10.39 3.60
CA GLN A 40 12.25 10.15 4.13
C GLN A 40 12.19 9.44 5.48
N GLY A 41 13.05 8.44 5.67
CA GLY A 41 13.11 7.63 6.89
C GLY A 41 11.99 6.59 7.04
N THR A 42 11.09 6.46 6.06
CA THR A 42 10.03 5.43 6.09
C THR A 42 10.50 4.13 5.43
N SER A 43 10.21 2.99 6.08
CA SER A 43 10.47 1.65 5.53
C SER A 43 9.30 1.13 4.70
N TRP A 44 8.71 1.98 3.86
CA TRP A 44 7.47 1.67 3.13
C TRP A 44 7.57 0.42 2.25
N LYS A 45 8.77 0.11 1.73
CA LYS A 45 9.03 -1.12 0.95
C LYS A 45 8.87 -2.38 1.80
N THR A 46 9.43 -2.37 3.01
CA THR A 46 9.32 -3.48 3.97
C THR A 46 7.89 -3.66 4.44
N GLU A 47 7.20 -2.54 4.69
CA GLU A 47 5.80 -2.54 5.11
C GLU A 47 4.88 -3.08 4.00
N LEU A 48 5.08 -2.63 2.75
CA LEU A 48 4.36 -3.14 1.59
C LEU A 48 4.64 -4.63 1.36
N ALA A 49 5.89 -5.06 1.48
CA ALA A 49 6.25 -6.48 1.34
C ALA A 49 5.55 -7.36 2.39
N ARG A 50 5.41 -6.88 3.63
CA ARG A 50 4.64 -7.57 4.68
C ARG A 50 3.18 -7.76 4.27
N GLU A 51 2.55 -6.70 3.77
CA GLU A 51 1.16 -6.77 3.30
C GLU A 51 1.00 -7.70 2.08
N MET A 52 1.96 -7.67 1.15
CA MET A 52 1.98 -8.58 0.00
C MET A 52 2.08 -10.06 0.42
N LEU A 53 2.88 -10.38 1.45
CA LEU A 53 2.95 -11.73 2.02
C LEU A 53 1.60 -12.15 2.62
N HIS A 54 0.94 -11.27 3.38
CA HIS A 54 -0.39 -11.53 3.95
C HIS A 54 -1.45 -11.74 2.87
N ALA A 55 -1.39 -10.96 1.79
CA ALA A 55 -2.26 -11.09 0.62
C ALA A 55 -1.90 -12.27 -0.29
N LYS A 56 -0.85 -13.04 0.03
CA LYS A 56 -0.35 -14.19 -0.75
C LYS A 56 0.03 -13.81 -2.19
N ILE A 57 0.49 -12.57 -2.39
CA ILE A 57 0.99 -12.07 -3.67
C ILE A 57 2.46 -12.41 -3.76
N SER A 58 2.87 -13.14 -4.81
CA SER A 58 4.27 -13.45 -5.05
C SER A 58 5.06 -12.20 -5.47
N PHE A 59 6.21 -11.97 -4.86
CA PHE A 59 7.14 -10.91 -5.22
C PHE A 59 8.60 -11.34 -4.97
N ASP A 60 9.55 -10.64 -5.58
CA ASP A 60 10.98 -10.87 -5.35
C ASP A 60 11.43 -10.17 -4.06
N THR A 61 11.78 -10.95 -3.05
CA THR A 61 12.24 -10.44 -1.75
C THR A 61 13.62 -9.79 -1.81
N SER A 62 14.47 -10.23 -2.75
CA SER A 62 15.83 -9.71 -2.93
C SER A 62 15.79 -8.27 -3.46
N ALA A 63 14.84 -7.98 -4.36
CA ALA A 63 14.61 -6.64 -4.88
C ALA A 63 14.10 -5.66 -3.81
N VAL A 64 13.41 -6.14 -2.77
CA VAL A 64 12.86 -5.31 -1.70
C VAL A 64 13.92 -4.94 -0.65
N LEU A 65 14.81 -5.87 -0.31
CA LEU A 65 15.78 -5.74 0.78
C LEU A 65 17.11 -5.06 0.38
N THR A 66 17.38 -4.89 -0.92
CA THR A 66 18.68 -4.42 -1.44
C THR A 66 18.69 -2.92 -1.82
N ALA A 67 17.76 -2.11 -1.29
CA ALA A 67 17.62 -0.70 -1.66
C ALA A 67 18.09 0.29 -0.59
#